data_AF-A0A0E2B7D9-F1
#
_entry.id   AF-A0A0E2B7D9-F1
#
_cell.length_a   1.000
_cell.length_b   1.000
_cell.length_c   1.000
_cell.angle_alpha   90.00
_cell.angle_beta   90.00
_cell.angle_gamma   90.00
#
_symmetry.space_group_name_H-M   'P 1'
#
loop_
_entity.id
_entity.type
_entity.pdbx_description
1 polymer ?
#
loop_
_entity_poly.entity_id
_entity_poly.type
_entity_poly.pdbx_seq_one_letter_code
_entity_poly.pdbx_strand_id
1 'polypeptide(L)'
;MEKNFKETWRKSFPVPYTKILKRDLTGKGVLVYKKTPLKIVYIYTYLIFLPLYKENEEIPQEIPGKGKEVKVKLFYEPSNPVEKFWIEFTEFDEQYNSKSVVKWIR
;
A
#
# COMPACT_ATOMS: atom_id res chain seq x y z
N MET A 1 -11.00 3.94 -1.44
CA MET A 1 -9.63 3.79 -0.88
C MET A 1 -8.52 4.31 -1.77
N GLU A 2 -8.67 4.34 -3.09
CA GLU A 2 -7.65 4.86 -4.00
C GLU A 2 -7.22 6.31 -3.75
N LYS A 3 -8.17 7.20 -3.39
CA LYS A 3 -7.85 8.57 -2.97
C LYS A 3 -6.86 8.59 -1.80
N ASN A 4 -7.15 7.82 -0.74
CA ASN A 4 -6.30 7.70 0.43
C ASN A 4 -4.93 7.09 0.06
N PHE A 5 -4.90 6.09 -0.83
CA PHE A 5 -3.64 5.54 -1.34
C PHE A 5 -2.78 6.62 -1.99
N LYS A 6 -3.35 7.41 -2.90
CA LYS A 6 -2.64 8.48 -3.61
C LYS A 6 -2.14 9.57 -2.66
N GLU A 7 -2.95 9.94 -1.67
CA GLU A 7 -2.58 10.93 -0.65
C GLU A 7 -1.48 10.41 0.28
N THR A 8 -1.59 9.17 0.76
CA THR A 8 -0.55 8.54 1.58
C THR A 8 0.74 8.40 0.79
N TRP A 9 0.68 7.97 -0.48
CA TRP A 9 1.87 7.85 -1.34
C TRP A 9 2.62 9.18 -1.45
N ARG A 10 1.92 10.27 -1.74
CA ARG A 10 2.52 11.61 -1.88
C ARG A 10 3.20 12.10 -0.61
N LYS A 11 2.76 11.63 0.56
CA LYS A 11 3.37 11.96 1.86
C LYS A 11 4.57 11.07 2.16
N SER A 12 4.50 9.79 1.79
CA SER A 12 5.50 8.78 2.16
C SER A 12 6.66 8.67 1.17
N PHE A 13 6.46 9.01 -0.10
CA PHE A 13 7.47 8.81 -1.14
C PHE A 13 7.75 10.09 -1.94
N PRO A 14 9.03 10.37 -2.24
CA PRO A 14 9.42 11.58 -2.95
C PRO A 14 9.10 11.54 -4.45
N VAL A 15 8.87 10.35 -5.01
CA VAL A 15 8.61 10.15 -6.44
C VAL A 15 7.20 9.60 -6.66
N PRO A 16 6.51 10.03 -7.74
CA PRO A 16 5.20 9.48 -8.06
C PRO A 16 5.26 8.04 -8.58
N TYR A 17 4.11 7.38 -8.58
CA TYR A 17 3.87 6.19 -9.39
C TYR A 17 3.03 6.60 -10.60
N THR A 18 3.14 5.86 -11.71
CA THR A 18 2.41 6.23 -12.94
C THR A 18 0.94 5.83 -12.86
N LYS A 19 0.65 4.57 -12.49
CA LYS A 19 -0.71 4.03 -12.43
C LYS A 19 -0.84 2.85 -11.50
N ILE A 20 -2.08 2.63 -11.06
CA ILE A 20 -2.50 1.37 -10.42
C ILE A 20 -2.86 0.39 -11.55
N LEU A 21 -2.17 -0.74 -11.59
CA LEU A 21 -2.38 -1.84 -12.55
C LEU A 21 -3.46 -2.80 -12.09
N LYS A 22 -3.46 -3.15 -10.79
CA LYS A 22 -4.42 -4.07 -10.20
C LYS A 22 -4.79 -3.64 -8.78
N ARG A 23 -6.05 -3.83 -8.42
CA ARG A 23 -6.58 -3.74 -7.05
C ARG A 23 -6.87 -5.15 -6.57
N ASP A 24 -6.76 -5.40 -5.27
CA ASP A 24 -6.95 -6.72 -4.66
C ASP A 24 -6.11 -7.80 -5.36
N LEU A 25 -4.85 -7.88 -4.97
CA LEU A 25 -3.90 -8.82 -5.54
C LEU A 25 -4.29 -10.28 -5.31
N THR A 26 -5.07 -10.54 -4.25
CA THR A 26 -5.46 -11.88 -3.83
C THR A 26 -6.81 -12.34 -4.40
N GLY A 27 -7.64 -11.42 -4.88
CA GLY A 27 -9.04 -11.68 -5.26
C GLY A 27 -9.97 -11.97 -4.07
N LYS A 28 -9.46 -11.89 -2.84
CA LYS A 28 -10.18 -12.19 -1.59
C LYS A 28 -10.76 -10.93 -0.94
N GLY A 29 -10.43 -9.74 -1.45
CA GLY A 29 -10.90 -8.44 -0.97
C GLY A 29 -9.90 -7.74 -0.05
N VAL A 30 -10.41 -7.21 1.07
CA VAL A 30 -9.63 -6.48 2.08
C VAL A 30 -9.27 -7.40 3.22
N LEU A 31 -7.99 -7.43 3.59
CA LEU A 31 -7.54 -8.21 4.73
C LEU A 31 -7.74 -7.38 6.01
N VAL A 32 -8.49 -7.94 6.97
CA VAL A 32 -8.74 -7.33 8.27
C VAL A 32 -7.90 -8.07 9.31
N TYR A 33 -7.07 -7.30 10.00
CA TYR A 33 -6.18 -7.76 11.06
C TYR A 33 -6.59 -7.14 12.38
N LYS A 34 -7.05 -7.98 13.32
CA LYS A 34 -7.49 -7.54 14.65
C LYS A 34 -6.38 -7.82 15.68
N LYS A 35 -5.62 -6.78 16.05
CA LYS A 35 -4.58 -6.85 17.10
C LYS A 35 -5.21 -6.97 18.49
N THR A 36 -6.26 -6.19 18.74
CA THR A 36 -7.06 -6.20 19.99
C THR A 36 -8.51 -5.85 19.66
N PRO A 37 -9.48 -5.93 20.60
CA PRO A 37 -10.85 -5.46 20.38
C PRO A 37 -10.96 -4.03 19.85
N LEU A 38 -10.03 -3.16 20.27
CA LEU A 38 -10.03 -1.73 19.95
C LEU A 38 -9.10 -1.36 18.78
N LYS A 39 -8.19 -2.25 18.39
CA LYS A 39 -7.21 -2.02 17.31
C LYS A 39 -7.45 -2.97 16.14
N ILE A 40 -8.13 -2.44 15.12
CA ILE A 40 -8.43 -3.12 13.87
C ILE A 40 -7.65 -2.42 12.76
N VAL A 41 -6.93 -3.20 11.96
CA VAL A 41 -6.17 -2.73 10.81
C VAL A 41 -6.76 -3.35 9.55
N TYR A 42 -7.02 -2.52 8.55
CA TYR A 42 -7.48 -2.94 7.23
C TYR A 42 -6.32 -2.82 6.25
N ILE A 43 -6.10 -3.85 5.45
CA ILE A 43 -4.97 -3.93 4.53
C ILE A 43 -5.53 -4.09 3.12
N TYR A 44 -5.30 -3.07 2.30
CA TYR A 44 -5.66 -3.03 0.89
C TYR A 44 -4.42 -3.32 0.06
N THR A 45 -4.54 -4.09 -1.00
CA THR A 45 -3.41 -4.45 -1.86
C THR A 45 -3.56 -3.85 -3.25
N TYR A 46 -2.46 -3.31 -3.77
CA TYR A 46 -2.36 -2.72 -5.10
C TYR A 46 -1.12 -3.22 -5.82
N LEU A 47 -1.24 -3.40 -7.14
CA LEU A 47 -0.10 -3.51 -8.04
C LEU A 47 0.00 -2.17 -8.73
N ILE A 48 1.14 -1.50 -8.63
CA ILE A 48 1.40 -0.24 -9.31
C ILE A 48 2.53 -0.41 -10.30
N PHE A 49 2.58 0.48 -11.28
CA PHE A 49 3.78 0.68 -12.07
C PHE A 49 4.59 1.84 -11.49
N LEU A 50 5.82 1.54 -11.05
CA LEU A 50 6.78 2.54 -10.59
C LEU A 50 7.81 2.76 -11.70
N PRO A 51 7.82 3.93 -12.35
CA PRO A 51 8.79 4.22 -13.40
C PRO A 51 10.18 4.42 -12.79
N LEU A 52 11.21 4.23 -13.60
CA LEU A 52 12.57 4.57 -13.20
C LEU A 52 12.76 6.08 -13.36
N TYR A 53 13.28 6.75 -12.33
CA TYR A 53 13.58 8.17 -12.37
C TYR A 53 15.08 8.40 -12.58
N LYS A 54 15.45 9.49 -13.25
CA LYS A 54 16.85 9.94 -13.32
C LYS A 54 17.30 10.46 -11.95
N GLU A 55 18.50 10.10 -11.52
CA GLU A 55 19.04 10.46 -10.20
C GLU A 55 19.54 11.91 -10.09
N ASN A 56 19.84 12.58 -11.22
CA ASN A 56 20.59 13.84 -11.23
C ASN A 56 19.75 15.12 -11.45
N GLU A 57 18.44 15.07 -11.23
CA GLU A 57 17.55 16.24 -11.41
C GLU A 57 16.77 16.53 -10.12
N GLU A 58 16.65 17.82 -9.75
CA GLU A 58 15.85 18.27 -8.59
C GLU A 58 14.37 17.91 -8.74
N ILE A 59 13.91 17.78 -9.99
CA ILE A 59 12.55 17.34 -10.33
C ILE A 59 12.66 15.91 -10.87
N PRO A 60 11.95 14.93 -10.27
CA PRO A 60 11.99 13.56 -10.76
C PRO A 60 11.54 13.46 -12.22
N GLN A 61 12.46 13.11 -13.12
CA GLN A 61 12.16 12.85 -14.53
C GLN A 61 12.09 11.35 -14.81
N GLU A 62 10.91 10.88 -15.22
CA GLU A 62 10.68 9.48 -15.61
C GLU A 62 11.53 9.12 -16.84
N ILE A 63 12.10 7.91 -16.85
CA ILE A 63 12.76 7.35 -18.02
C ILE A 63 11.72 6.55 -18.81
N PRO A 64 11.35 6.99 -20.03
CA PRO A 64 10.32 6.33 -20.82
C PRO A 64 10.60 4.84 -21.03
N GLY A 65 9.59 4.01 -20.82
CA GLY A 65 9.68 2.56 -21.01
C GLY A 65 10.50 1.81 -19.95
N LYS A 66 11.04 2.49 -18.93
CA LYS A 66 11.75 1.86 -17.81
C LYS A 66 10.96 1.97 -16.52
N GLY A 67 10.99 0.90 -15.73
CA GLY A 67 10.28 0.83 -14.46
C GLY A 67 10.05 -0.62 -14.05
N LYS A 68 9.23 -0.81 -13.02
CA LYS A 68 8.83 -2.13 -12.57
C LYS A 68 7.43 -2.11 -11.97
N GLU A 69 6.80 -3.27 -11.99
CA GLU A 69 5.60 -3.49 -11.21
C GLU A 69 5.96 -3.68 -9.74
N VAL A 70 5.23 -3.02 -8.85
CA VAL A 70 5.46 -3.07 -7.41
C VAL A 70 4.17 -3.44 -6.71
N LYS A 71 4.23 -4.47 -5.87
CA LYS A 71 3.13 -4.84 -4.96
C LYS A 71 3.20 -3.96 -3.73
N VAL A 72 2.07 -3.37 -3.38
CA VAL A 72 1.97 -2.37 -2.31
C VAL A 72 0.81 -2.71 -1.40
N LYS A 73 1.04 -2.62 -0.09
CA LYS A 73 0.00 -2.68 0.93
C LYS A 73 -0.29 -1.26 1.42
N LEU A 74 -1.55 -0.88 1.40
CA LEU A 74 -2.05 0.29 2.13
C LEU A 74 -2.72 -0.21 3.40
N PHE A 75 -2.18 0.20 4.53
CA PHE A 75 -2.76 -0.08 5.83
C PHE A 75 -3.67 1.07 6.25
N TYR A 76 -4.73 0.73 6.97
CA TYR A 76 -5.66 1.66 7.56
C TYR A 76 -5.99 1.25 9.00
N GLU A 77 -5.61 2.06 9.97
CA GLU A 77 -5.96 1.90 11.38
C GLU A 77 -6.82 3.10 11.84
N PRO A 78 -8.17 3.01 11.83
CA PRO A 78 -9.04 4.12 12.19
C PRO A 78 -8.84 4.64 13.62
N SER A 79 -8.45 3.75 14.53
CA SER A 79 -8.20 4.06 15.94
C SER A 79 -6.89 4.82 16.18
N ASN A 80 -6.01 4.94 15.19
CA ASN A 80 -4.77 5.68 15.34
C ASN A 80 -5.05 7.19 15.23
N PRO A 81 -4.80 7.99 16.29
CA PRO A 81 -5.13 9.41 16.28
C PRO A 81 -4.15 10.26 15.44
N VAL A 82 -2.97 9.73 15.13
CA VAL A 82 -1.90 10.47 14.44
C VAL A 82 -1.80 10.06 12.97
N GLU A 83 -1.53 8.78 12.73
CA GLU A 83 -1.30 8.27 11.38
C GLU A 83 -2.24 7.10 11.09
N LYS A 84 -3.33 7.43 10.41
CA LYS A 84 -4.38 6.44 10.08
C LYS A 84 -3.99 5.55 8.91
N PHE A 85 -3.11 6.01 8.03
CA PHE A 85 -2.75 5.31 6.80
C PHE A 85 -1.24 5.30 6.61
N TRP A 86 -0.68 4.15 6.27
CA TRP A 86 0.71 4.02 5.87
C TRP A 86 0.84 2.97 4.75
N ILE A 87 1.95 3.04 4.03
CA ILE A 87 2.24 2.17 2.90
C ILE A 87 3.46 1.31 3.21
N GLU A 88 3.40 0.02 2.86
CA GLU A 88 4.56 -0.86 2.89
C GLU A 88 4.73 -1.57 1.53
N PHE A 89 5.99 -1.74 1.13
CA PHE A 89 6.40 -2.63 0.06
C PHE A 89 6.77 -3.97 0.66
N THR A 90 6.11 -5.04 0.27
CA THR A 90 6.45 -6.36 0.79
C THR A 90 5.95 -7.47 -0.13
N GLU A 91 6.61 -8.63 -0.05
CA GLU A 91 6.01 -9.87 -0.54
C GLU A 91 4.82 -10.22 0.35
N PHE A 92 3.75 -10.73 -0.25
CA PHE A 92 2.51 -10.98 0.48
C PHE A 92 2.67 -12.27 1.30
N ASP A 93 3.28 -12.19 2.47
CA ASP A 93 3.28 -13.29 3.43
C ASP A 93 2.05 -13.15 4.34
N GLU A 94 1.16 -14.14 4.31
CA GLU A 94 -0.07 -14.19 5.13
C GLU A 94 0.26 -14.50 6.61
N GLN A 95 1.53 -14.70 6.98
CA GLN A 95 1.97 -14.96 8.35
C GLN A 95 1.85 -13.71 9.26
N TYR A 96 0.61 -13.35 9.59
CA TYR A 96 0.32 -12.41 10.65
C TYR A 96 0.14 -13.18 11.97
N ASN A 97 0.77 -12.66 13.03
CA ASN A 97 0.92 -13.23 14.38
C ASN A 97 -0.26 -14.11 14.85
N SER A 98 0.05 -15.31 15.35
CA SER A 98 -0.87 -16.35 15.84
C SER A 98 -1.85 -15.89 16.94
N LYS A 99 -1.62 -14.72 17.56
CA LYS A 99 -2.51 -14.13 18.58
C LYS A 99 -3.62 -13.22 18.01
N SER A 100 -3.67 -13.01 16.70
CA SER A 100 -4.59 -12.06 16.06
C SER A 100 -5.58 -12.75 15.13
N VAL A 101 -6.79 -12.19 15.03
CA VAL A 101 -7.80 -12.70 14.10
C VAL A 101 -7.59 -12.05 12.74
N VAL A 102 -7.41 -12.89 11.73
CA VAL A 102 -7.24 -12.50 10.33
C VAL A 102 -8.47 -12.94 9.55
N LYS A 103 -9.13 -12.02 8.84
CA LYS A 103 -10.25 -12.37 7.95
C LYS A 103 -10.27 -11.51 6.69
N TRP A 104 -10.84 -12.05 5.62
CA TRP A 104 -11.09 -11.34 4.38
C TRP A 104 -12.51 -10.79 4.34
N ILE A 105 -12.69 -9.57 3.84
CA ILE A 105 -13.99 -8.95 3.60
C ILE A 105 -14.07 -8.43 2.16
N ARG A 106 -15.27 -8.44 1.57
CA ARG A 106 -15.55 -7.87 0.24
C ARG A 106 -16.22 -6.51 0.36
#